data_AF-A0A8J3BFE8-F1
#
_entry.id   AF-A0A8J3BFE8-F1
#
_cell.length_a   1.000
_cell.length_b   1.000
_cell.length_c   1.000
_cell.angle_alpha   90.00
_cell.angle_beta   90.00
_cell.angle_gamma   90.00
#
_symmetry.space_group_name_H-M   'P 1'
#
loop_
_entity.id
_entity.type
_entity.pdbx_description
1 polymer ?
#
loop_
_entity_poly.entity_id
_entity_poly.type
_entity_poly.pdbx_seq_one_letter_code
_entity_poly.pdbx_strand_id
1 'polypeptide(L)'
;MQWQITQLGWATQLRTPRTASSEHSIAIDTGTIAVLRTHRLHQHKLRLTAGQAWADSGLVFTTPIGSALHPADVTDHFQHLTRQAALPPIRLHDLRHGAATLALAAGWA
;
A
#
# COMPACT_ATOMS: atom_id res chain seq x y z
N MET A 1 -9.15 -7.71 12.40
CA MET A 1 -8.00 -7.05 13.03
C MET A 1 -7.29 -6.22 11.98
N GLN A 2 -7.24 -4.90 12.14
CA GLN A 2 -6.57 -4.00 11.22
C GLN A 2 -5.16 -3.70 11.76
N TRP A 3 -4.15 -3.82 10.90
CA TRP A 3 -2.75 -3.66 11.25
C TRP A 3 -2.20 -2.37 10.62
N GLN A 4 -1.52 -1.56 11.41
CA GLN A 4 -0.75 -0.40 10.97
C GLN A 4 0.74 -0.73 11.09
N ILE A 5 1.49 -0.56 10.01
CA ILE A 5 2.96 -0.63 10.04
C ILE A 5 3.48 0.71 10.56
N THR A 6 4.18 0.69 11.69
CA THR A 6 4.80 1.88 12.30
C THR A 6 6.31 1.72 12.30
N GLN A 7 7.02 2.73 11.83
CA GLN A 7 8.48 2.75 11.84
C GLN A 7 8.99 3.34 13.17
N LEU A 8 9.91 2.63 13.84
CA LEU A 8 10.65 3.07 15.03
C LEU A 8 12.15 3.04 14.68
N GLY A 9 12.70 4.19 14.28
CA GLY A 9 14.03 4.24 13.68
C GLY A 9 14.04 3.55 12.32
N TRP A 10 14.77 2.45 12.16
CA TRP A 10 14.77 1.61 10.94
C TRP A 10 13.92 0.33 11.08
N ALA A 11 13.41 0.04 12.28
CA ALA A 11 12.58 -1.14 12.50
C ALA A 11 11.11 -0.83 12.18
N THR A 12 10.40 -1.76 11.54
CA THR A 12 8.96 -1.69 11.34
C THR A 12 8.23 -2.63 12.29
N GLN A 13 7.19 -2.12 12.95
CA GLN A 13 6.31 -2.92 13.80
C GLN A 13 4.87 -2.88 13.29
N LEU A 14 4.22 -4.04 13.22
CA LEU A 14 2.78 -4.16 13.04
C LEU A 14 2.10 -3.83 14.37
N ARG A 15 1.32 -2.76 14.40
CA ARG A 15 0.56 -2.31 15.58
C ARG A 15 -0.91 -2.22 15.25
N THR A 16 -1.77 -2.40 16.24
CA THR A 16 -3.17 -2.01 16.10
C THR A 16 -3.29 -0.47 16.17
N PRO A 17 -4.28 0.13 15.46
CA PRO A 17 -4.48 1.58 15.51
C PRO A 17 -4.68 2.07 16.96
N ARG A 18 -4.14 3.25 17.26
CA ARG A 18 -4.12 3.79 18.65
C ARG A 18 -5.51 4.19 19.15
N THR A 19 -6.47 4.43 18.25
CA THR A 19 -7.83 4.88 18.60
C THR A 19 -8.87 4.28 17.65
N ALA A 20 -10.06 3.93 18.20
CA ALA A 20 -11.19 3.41 17.41
C ALA A 20 -11.66 4.39 16.32
N SER A 21 -11.46 5.69 16.53
CA SER A 21 -11.76 6.78 15.58
C SER A 21 -10.84 6.81 14.34
N SER A 22 -9.97 5.83 14.14
CA SER A 22 -9.15 5.70 12.93
C SER A 22 -9.61 4.55 12.04
N GLU A 23 -10.59 3.76 12.50
CA GLU A 23 -11.21 2.69 11.74
C GLU A 23 -12.39 3.26 10.94
N HIS A 24 -12.22 3.36 9.62
CA HIS A 24 -13.27 3.80 8.71
C HIS A 24 -13.33 2.90 7.49
N SER A 25 -14.56 2.54 7.09
CA SER A 25 -14.78 1.90 5.80
C SER A 25 -14.73 2.96 4.71
N ILE A 26 -13.98 2.69 3.65
CA ILE A 26 -13.91 3.54 2.46
C ILE A 26 -14.58 2.82 1.29
N ALA A 27 -15.40 3.55 0.53
CA ALA A 27 -15.86 3.05 -0.75
C ALA A 27 -14.68 3.05 -1.72
N ILE A 28 -14.51 1.95 -2.45
CA ILE A 28 -13.52 1.83 -3.52
C ILE A 28 -14.26 1.61 -4.83
N ASP A 29 -13.81 2.26 -5.89
CA ASP A 29 -14.41 2.15 -7.22
C ASP A 29 -14.04 0.83 -7.90
N THR A 30 -14.74 0.51 -8.99
CA THR A 30 -14.53 -0.71 -9.77
C THR A 30 -13.13 -0.84 -10.35
N GLY A 31 -12.48 0.27 -10.71
CA GLY A 31 -11.11 0.30 -11.20
C GLY A 31 -10.13 -0.11 -10.10
N THR A 32 -10.25 0.46 -8.91
CA THR A 32 -9.45 0.07 -7.74
C THR A 32 -9.63 -1.41 -7.40
N ILE A 33 -10.86 -1.93 -7.46
CA ILE A 33 -11.14 -3.37 -7.26
C ILE A 33 -10.41 -4.23 -8.29
N ALA A 34 -10.40 -3.83 -9.56
CA ALA A 34 -9.72 -4.57 -10.62
C ALA A 34 -8.20 -4.63 -10.41
N VAL A 35 -7.59 -3.52 -9.97
CA VAL A 35 -6.16 -3.46 -9.63
C VAL A 35 -5.84 -4.40 -8.47
N LEU A 36 -6.64 -4.37 -7.39
CA LEU A 36 -6.43 -5.25 -6.23
C LEU A 36 -6.59 -6.74 -6.57
N ARG A 37 -7.53 -7.10 -7.45
CA ARG A 37 -7.68 -8.48 -7.95
C ARG A 37 -6.45 -8.93 -8.74
N THR A 38 -5.95 -8.07 -9.62
CA THR A 38 -4.72 -8.35 -10.40
C THR A 38 -3.52 -8.52 -9.47
N HIS A 39 -3.41 -7.66 -8.46
CA HIS A 39 -2.36 -7.76 -7.44
C HIS A 39 -2.43 -9.08 -6.67
N ARG A 40 -3.64 -9.50 -6.25
CA ARG A 40 -3.84 -10.79 -5.56
C ARG A 40 -3.38 -11.98 -6.41
N LEU A 41 -3.65 -11.98 -7.72
CA LEU A 41 -3.16 -13.02 -8.63
C LEU A 41 -1.64 -13.02 -8.72
N HIS A 42 -1.02 -11.84 -8.79
CA HIS A 42 0.44 -11.72 -8.78
C HIS A 42 1.06 -12.23 -7.47
N GLN A 43 0.47 -11.87 -6.33
CA GLN A 43 0.94 -12.34 -5.01
C GLN A 43 0.83 -13.87 -4.87
N HIS A 44 -0.23 -14.48 -5.40
CA HIS A 44 -0.33 -15.94 -5.43
C HIS A 44 0.80 -16.58 -6.25
N LYS A 45 1.19 -15.97 -7.38
CA LYS A 45 2.36 -16.43 -8.14
C LYS A 45 3.64 -16.30 -7.33
N LEU A 46 3.85 -15.16 -6.65
CA LEU A 46 5.00 -14.97 -5.77
C LEU A 46 5.05 -16.02 -4.65
N ARG A 47 3.92 -16.35 -4.03
CA ARG A 47 3.80 -17.42 -3.02
C ARG A 47 4.24 -18.78 -3.56
N LEU A 48 3.79 -19.14 -4.76
CA LEU A 48 4.19 -20.39 -5.41
C LEU A 48 5.71 -20.40 -5.69
N THR A 49 6.26 -19.28 -6.17
CA THR A 49 7.69 -19.15 -6.44
C THR A 49 8.55 -19.20 -5.17
N ALA A 50 8.12 -18.54 -4.09
CA ALA A 50 8.85 -18.49 -2.83
C ALA A 50 8.81 -19.83 -2.06
N GLY A 51 7.77 -20.65 -2.26
CA GLY A 51 7.63 -21.96 -1.65
C GLY A 51 7.73 -21.88 -0.11
N GLN A 52 8.69 -22.59 0.46
CA GLN A 52 8.92 -22.62 1.91
C GLN A 52 9.42 -21.30 2.49
N ALA A 53 9.99 -20.41 1.66
CA ALA A 53 10.43 -19.08 2.10
C ALA A 53 9.26 -18.10 2.26
N TRP A 54 8.03 -18.48 1.87
CA TRP A 54 6.87 -17.61 1.99
C TRP A 54 6.44 -17.40 3.45
N ALA A 55 6.42 -16.14 3.88
CA ALA A 55 5.84 -15.72 5.14
C ALA A 55 4.32 -15.52 5.00
N ASP A 56 3.51 -16.27 5.76
CA ASP A 56 2.05 -16.15 5.76
C ASP A 56 1.58 -14.97 6.62
N SER A 57 1.93 -13.75 6.19
CA SER A 57 1.69 -12.51 6.94
C SER A 57 0.25 -12.00 6.88
N GLY A 58 -0.56 -12.50 5.95
CA GLY A 58 -1.92 -12.02 5.69
C GLY A 58 -2.01 -10.61 5.08
N LEU A 59 -0.89 -10.01 4.66
CA LEU A 59 -0.85 -8.68 4.08
C LEU A 59 -1.23 -8.68 2.58
N VAL A 60 -1.93 -7.63 2.15
CA VAL A 60 -2.31 -7.46 0.73
C VAL A 60 -1.11 -7.09 -0.12
N PHE A 61 -0.21 -6.24 0.38
CA PHE A 61 1.04 -5.87 -0.29
C PHE A 61 2.22 -6.41 0.51
N THR A 62 3.07 -7.18 -0.16
CA THR A 62 4.20 -7.89 0.46
C THR A 62 5.45 -7.79 -0.41
N THR A 63 6.60 -8.09 0.18
CA THR A 63 7.79 -8.48 -0.57
C THR A 63 7.53 -9.76 -1.37
N PRO A 64 8.44 -10.17 -2.29
CA PRO A 64 8.35 -11.45 -3.00
C PRO A 64 8.28 -12.69 -2.10
N ILE A 65 8.69 -12.58 -0.84
CA ILE A 65 8.67 -13.66 0.15
C ILE A 65 7.52 -13.53 1.16
N GLY A 66 6.56 -12.64 0.92
CA GLY A 66 5.35 -12.53 1.77
C GLY A 66 5.53 -11.69 3.04
N SER A 67 6.72 -11.12 3.28
CA SER A 67 6.95 -10.23 4.42
C SER A 67 6.44 -8.81 4.16
N ALA A 68 6.31 -8.01 5.23
CA ALA A 68 5.89 -6.62 5.14
C ALA A 68 6.88 -5.79 4.32
N LEU A 69 6.36 -4.86 3.52
CA LEU A 69 7.19 -3.85 2.84
C LEU A 69 7.68 -2.82 3.85
N HIS A 70 8.94 -2.40 3.72
CA HIS A 70 9.47 -1.31 4.51
C HIS A 70 9.00 0.04 3.92
N PRO A 71 8.48 0.99 4.73
CA PRO A 71 7.98 2.27 4.23
C PRO A 71 8.99 3.09 3.41
N ALA A 72 10.28 3.03 3.78
CA ALA A 72 11.34 3.68 3.02
C ALA A 72 11.47 3.09 1.61
N ASP A 73 11.47 1.75 1.47
CA ASP A 73 11.57 1.08 0.17
C ASP A 73 10.38 1.43 -0.73
N VAL A 74 9.18 1.55 -0.16
CA VAL A 74 7.99 1.98 -0.90
C VAL A 74 8.14 3.43 -1.37
N THR A 75 8.70 4.31 -0.53
CA THR A 75 8.95 5.71 -0.87
C THR A 75 10.00 5.82 -1.99
N ASP A 76 11.11 5.10 -1.87
CA ASP A 76 12.19 5.11 -2.85
C ASP A 76 11.74 4.53 -4.19
N HIS A 77 10.96 3.43 -4.15
CA HIS A 77 10.38 2.86 -5.36
C HIS A 77 9.42 3.83 -6.05
N PHE A 78 8.58 4.53 -5.29
CA PHE A 78 7.70 5.55 -5.85
C PHE A 78 8.49 6.70 -6.50
N GLN A 79 9.54 7.20 -5.84
CA GLN A 79 10.43 8.23 -6.42
C GLN A 79 11.16 7.75 -7.67
N HIS A 80 11.44 6.45 -7.78
CA HIS A 80 11.97 5.87 -9.01
C HIS A 80 10.93 5.92 -10.14
N LEU A 81 9.69 5.50 -9.87
CA LEU A 81 8.60 5.51 -10.85
C LEU A 81 8.28 6.93 -11.34
N THR A 82 8.25 7.93 -10.46
CA THR A 82 7.98 9.33 -10.85
C THR A 82 9.06 9.87 -11.78
N ARG A 83 10.34 9.56 -11.49
CA ARG A 83 11.46 9.91 -12.38
C ARG A 83 11.36 9.21 -13.74
N GLN A 84 11.01 7.92 -13.77
CA GLN A 84 10.82 7.18 -15.01
C GLN A 84 9.66 7.74 -15.85
N ALA A 85 8.61 8.23 -15.20
CA ALA A 85 7.48 8.88 -15.85
C ALA A 85 7.75 10.36 -16.23
N ALA A 86 8.98 10.86 -16.01
CA ALA A 86 9.38 12.26 -16.24
C ALA A 86 8.47 13.29 -15.53
N LEU A 87 7.92 12.92 -14.38
CA LEU A 87 7.10 13.80 -13.55
C LEU A 87 7.98 14.70 -12.66
N PRO A 88 7.49 15.89 -12.27
CA PRO A 88 8.15 16.68 -11.25
C PRO A 88 8.24 15.91 -9.92
N PRO A 89 9.16 16.27 -9.02
CA PRO A 89 9.29 15.61 -7.72
C PRO A 89 7.98 15.69 -6.92
N ILE A 90 7.26 14.59 -6.85
CA ILE A 90 6.06 14.40 -6.01
C ILE A 90 6.31 13.31 -4.99
N ARG A 91 5.65 13.41 -3.83
CA ARG A 91 5.76 12.45 -2.73
C ARG A 91 4.61 11.46 -2.78
N LEU A 92 4.81 10.29 -2.18
CA LEU A 92 3.77 9.25 -2.14
C LEU A 92 2.47 9.73 -1.47
N HIS A 93 2.58 10.58 -0.43
CA HIS A 93 1.39 11.14 0.25
C HIS A 93 0.62 12.14 -0.61
N ASP A 94 1.25 12.74 -1.62
CA ASP A 94 0.56 13.67 -2.52
C ASP A 94 -0.51 12.95 -3.35
N LEU A 95 -0.36 11.64 -3.58
CA LEU A 95 -1.42 10.81 -4.20
C LEU A 95 -2.71 10.83 -3.38
N ARG A 96 -2.60 10.79 -2.04
CA ARG A 96 -3.77 10.85 -1.15
C ARG A 96 -4.42 12.23 -1.22
N HIS A 97 -3.62 13.29 -1.22
CA HIS A 97 -4.14 14.65 -1.39
C HIS A 97 -4.84 14.81 -2.74
N GLY A 98 -4.23 14.33 -3.82
CA GLY A 98 -4.82 14.34 -5.16
C GLY A 98 -6.14 13.57 -5.22
N ALA A 99 -6.21 12.37 -4.64
CA ALA A 99 -7.44 11.59 -4.58
C ALA A 99 -8.57 12.33 -3.84
N ALA A 100 -8.25 12.98 -2.70
CA ALA A 100 -9.22 13.79 -1.97
C ALA A 100 -9.70 14.99 -2.78
N THR A 101 -8.80 15.72 -3.46
CA THR A 101 -9.16 16.84 -4.34
C THR A 101 -10.05 16.39 -5.50
N LEU A 102 -9.74 15.26 -6.14
CA LEU A 102 -10.56 14.70 -7.21
C LEU A 102 -11.95 14.28 -6.73
N ALA A 103 -12.03 13.66 -5.55
CA ALA A 103 -13.32 13.29 -4.95
C ALA A 103 -14.17 14.54 -4.65
N LEU A 104 -13.58 15.56 -4.02
CA LEU A 104 -14.28 16.82 -3.74
C LEU A 104 -14.75 17.50 -5.04
N ALA A 105 -13.91 17.54 -6.08
CA ALA A 105 -14.27 18.10 -7.38
C ALA A 105 -15.40 17.31 -8.08
N ALA A 106 -15.49 16.01 -7.84
CA ALA A 106 -16.57 15.15 -8.33
C ALA A 106 -17.88 15.30 -7.51
N GLY A 107 -17.90 16.13 -6.47
CA GLY A 107 -19.07 16.37 -5.61
C GLY A 107 -19.20 15.39 -4.45
N TRP A 108 -18.13 14.67 -4.10
CA TRP A 108 -18.10 13.73 -2.98
C TRP A 108 -17.58 14.50 -1.76
N ALA A 109 -18.50 15.15 -1.05
CA ALA A 109 -18.27 15.79 0.25
C ALA A 109 -18.95 15.01 1.37
#